data_AF-C4J7K0-F1
#
_entry.id   AF-C4J7K0-F1
#
_cell.length_a   1.000
_cell.length_b   1.000
_cell.length_c   1.000
_cell.angle_alpha   90.00
_cell.angle_beta   90.00
_cell.angle_gamma   90.00
#
_symmetry.space_group_name_H-M   'P 1'
#
loop_
_entity.id
_entity.type
_entity.pdbx_description
1 polymer ?
#
loop_
_entity_poly.entity_id
_entity_poly.type
_entity_poly.pdbx_seq_one_letter_code
_entity_poly.pdbx_strand_id
1 'polypeptide(L)'
;MLIRPFTRSFSLEPGRLVSLVDSDGKEVGRGKIFQAPGKSPAPVESRICTVDVTELRTEKWRELPHPSEASGRTFQEAEARNGGIMRVSWDSGRLLPVV
;
A
#
# COMPACT_ATOMS: atom_id res chain seq x y z
N MET A 1 2.57 10.05 31.31
CA MET A 1 3.15 9.09 30.35
C MET A 1 2.26 9.05 29.12
N LEU A 2 2.62 9.73 28.02
CA LEU A 2 1.95 9.49 26.74
C LEU A 2 2.85 8.57 25.94
N ILE A 3 2.35 7.36 25.72
CA ILE A 3 2.97 6.32 24.91
C ILE A 3 3.11 6.92 23.51
N ARG A 4 4.33 7.33 23.14
CA ARG A 4 4.63 7.71 21.77
C ARG A 4 4.32 6.46 20.94
N PRO A 5 3.36 6.50 20.00
CA PRO A 5 3.18 5.34 19.13
C PRO A 5 4.54 5.10 18.50
N PHE A 6 5.01 3.86 18.55
CA PHE A 6 6.27 3.41 17.97
C PHE A 6 6.16 3.54 16.45
N THR A 7 6.10 4.76 15.93
CA THR A 7 6.42 5.06 14.55
C THR A 7 7.92 4.92 14.50
N ARG A 8 8.37 3.67 14.34
CA ARG A 8 9.64 3.41 13.69
C ARG A 8 9.47 4.07 12.33
N SER A 9 9.94 5.30 12.21
CA SER A 9 9.88 6.12 11.01
C SER A 9 10.76 5.46 9.97
N PHE A 10 10.22 4.43 9.33
CA PHE A 10 10.77 3.87 8.13
C PHE A 10 10.40 4.81 7.01
N SER A 11 11.42 5.33 6.31
CA SER A 11 11.19 6.20 5.16
C SER A 11 10.47 5.41 4.06
N LEU A 12 9.26 5.86 3.75
CA LEU A 12 8.45 5.36 2.63
C LEU A 12 8.99 5.97 1.34
N GLU A 13 10.15 5.49 0.92
CA GLU A 13 10.82 5.97 -0.29
C GLU A 13 10.46 5.08 -1.48
N PRO A 14 10.29 5.66 -2.69
CA PRO A 14 10.11 4.89 -3.90
C PRO A 14 11.22 3.83 -4.06
N GLY A 15 10.84 2.62 -4.47
CA GLY A 15 11.74 1.48 -4.65
C GLY A 15 11.93 0.62 -3.40
N ARG A 16 11.52 1.08 -2.21
CA ARG A 16 11.56 0.26 -0.98
C ARG A 16 10.61 -0.92 -1.06
N LEU A 17 11.09 -2.08 -0.63
CA LEU A 17 10.29 -3.29 -0.51
C LEU A 17 9.51 -3.27 0.81
N VAL A 18 8.20 -3.47 0.72
CA VAL A 18 7.25 -3.38 1.82
C VAL A 18 6.25 -4.53 1.77
N SER A 19 5.76 -4.92 2.94
CA SER A 19 4.63 -5.84 3.09
C SER A 19 3.36 -5.05 3.29
N LEU A 20 2.34 -5.36 2.50
CA LEU A 20 1.01 -4.81 2.62
C LEU A 20 0.25 -5.63 3.67
N VAL A 21 -0.29 -4.97 4.70
CA VAL A 21 -1.14 -5.61 5.70
C VAL A 21 -2.59 -5.12 5.63
N ASP A 22 -3.53 -6.03 5.85
CA ASP A 22 -4.96 -5.71 5.91
C ASP A 22 -5.36 -5.06 7.24
N SER A 23 -6.64 -4.70 7.39
CA SER A 23 -7.24 -4.19 8.63
C SER A 23 -7.04 -5.12 9.84
N ASP A 24 -6.99 -6.43 9.59
CA ASP A 24 -6.74 -7.45 10.60
C ASP A 24 -5.24 -7.60 10.96
N GLY A 25 -4.36 -6.85 10.30
CA GLY A 25 -2.90 -6.97 10.48
C GLY A 25 -2.28 -8.17 9.73
N LYS A 26 -3.06 -8.90 8.94
CA LYS A 26 -2.59 -10.01 8.10
C LYS A 26 -1.88 -9.52 6.85
N GLU A 27 -0.72 -10.11 6.53
CA GLU A 27 0.01 -9.85 5.28
C GLU A 27 -0.83 -10.30 4.08
N VAL A 28 -1.16 -9.35 3.19
CA VAL A 28 -1.90 -9.62 1.95
C VAL A 28 -0.99 -9.77 0.75
N GLY A 29 0.24 -9.26 0.85
CA GLY A 29 1.21 -9.31 -0.23
C GLY A 29 2.44 -8.47 0.06
N ARG A 30 3.38 -8.50 -0.87
CA ARG A 30 4.61 -7.72 -0.86
C ARG A 30 4.73 -6.94 -2.15
N GLY A 31 5.35 -5.78 -2.06
CA GLY A 31 5.53 -4.92 -3.21
C GLY A 31 6.61 -3.89 -2.97
N LYS A 32 6.80 -3.05 -3.97
CA LYS A 32 7.70 -1.90 -3.91
C LYS A 32 6.90 -0.62 -3.91
N ILE A 33 7.30 0.35 -3.09
CA ILE A 33 6.69 1.67 -3.13
C ILE A 33 6.95 2.28 -4.50
N PHE A 34 5.90 2.56 -5.26
CA PHE A 34 5.99 3.29 -6.52
C PHE A 34 5.97 4.79 -6.27
N GLN A 35 5.03 5.23 -5.41
CA GLN A 35 4.88 6.62 -5.03
C GLN A 35 4.70 6.74 -3.51
N ALA A 36 5.57 7.55 -2.91
CA ALA A 36 5.52 7.92 -1.50
C ALA A 36 4.25 8.73 -1.18
N PRO A 37 3.79 8.77 0.08
CA PRO A 37 2.60 9.53 0.42
C PRO A 37 2.85 11.01 0.16
N GLY A 38 1.94 11.63 -0.59
CA GLY A 38 2.01 13.05 -0.90
C GLY A 38 1.80 13.89 0.35
N LYS A 39 2.45 15.06 0.40
CA LYS A 39 2.24 16.05 1.46
C LYS A 39 0.93 16.81 1.20
N SER A 40 -0.20 16.10 1.20
CA SER A 40 -1.51 16.74 1.08
C SER A 40 -1.89 17.40 2.41
N PRO A 41 -2.47 18.61 2.39
CA PRO A 41 -2.99 19.26 3.60
C PRO A 41 -4.22 18.53 4.17
N ALA A 42 -4.84 17.61 3.43
CA ALA A 42 -5.91 16.76 3.90
C ALA A 42 -5.35 15.58 4.73
N PRO A 43 -5.81 15.39 5.99
CA PRO A 43 -5.25 14.39 6.92
C PRO A 43 -5.50 12.92 6.52
N VAL A 44 -6.46 12.66 5.63
CA VAL A 44 -6.77 11.31 5.14
C VAL A 44 -5.94 10.94 3.91
N GLU A 45 -5.71 11.87 2.98
CA GLU A 45 -4.94 11.63 1.76
C GLU A 45 -3.43 11.59 2.01
N SER A 46 -2.97 12.21 3.11
CA SER A 46 -1.55 12.29 3.48
C SER A 46 -0.93 10.93 3.85
N ARG A 47 -1.75 9.86 3.94
CA ARG A 47 -1.30 8.51 4.26
C ARG A 47 -1.41 7.52 3.12
N ILE A 48 -1.96 7.89 1.97
CA ILE A 48 -2.08 6.96 0.84
C ILE A 48 -0.78 6.95 0.04
N CYS A 49 -0.21 5.76 -0.17
CA CYS A 49 0.93 5.51 -1.03
C CYS A 49 0.50 4.63 -2.21
N THR A 50 1.27 4.67 -3.30
CA THR A 50 1.09 3.72 -4.39
C THR A 50 2.17 2.64 -4.29
N VAL A 51 1.77 1.38 -4.33
CA VAL A 51 2.67 0.22 -4.23
C VAL A 51 2.48 -0.67 -5.46
N ASP A 52 3.59 -1.02 -6.10
CA ASP A 52 3.63 -2.04 -7.14
C ASP A 52 3.78 -3.40 -6.46
N VAL A 53 2.68 -4.15 -6.40
CA VAL A 53 2.63 -5.48 -5.77
C VAL A 53 3.38 -6.47 -6.65
N THR A 54 4.41 -7.09 -6.08
CA THR A 54 5.24 -8.10 -6.75
C THR A 54 4.85 -9.52 -6.35
N GLU A 55 4.30 -9.71 -5.15
CA GLU A 55 3.85 -11.00 -4.64
C GLU A 55 2.51 -10.81 -3.92
N LEU A 56 1.45 -11.45 -4.40
CA LEU A 56 0.15 -11.43 -3.76
C LEU A 56 -0.03 -12.70 -2.93
N ARG A 57 -0.38 -12.55 -1.65
CA ARG A 57 -0.66 -13.64 -0.69
C ARG A 57 -2.14 -13.76 -0.33
N THR A 58 -2.97 -13.06 -1.09
CA THR A 58 -4.43 -13.05 -0.99
C THR A 58 -5.04 -13.32 -2.37
N GLU A 59 -6.35 -13.51 -2.42
CA GLU A 59 -7.07 -13.64 -3.68
C GLU A 59 -7.05 -12.33 -4.49
N LYS A 60 -6.77 -12.42 -5.80
CA LYS A 60 -6.70 -11.26 -6.71
C LYS A 60 -8.04 -10.53 -6.92
N TRP A 61 -9.14 -11.20 -6.65
CA TRP A 61 -10.51 -10.66 -6.73
C TRP A 61 -10.89 -9.88 -5.47
N ARG A 62 -10.03 -9.89 -4.45
CA ARG A 62 -10.27 -9.14 -3.22
C ARG A 62 -10.28 -7.65 -3.50
N GLU A 63 -11.20 -6.96 -2.85
CA GLU A 63 -11.34 -5.52 -2.95
C GLU A 63 -10.16 -4.80 -2.28
N LEU A 64 -9.72 -3.71 -2.92
CA LEU A 64 -8.69 -2.84 -2.40
C LEU A 64 -9.28 -1.95 -1.30
N PRO A 65 -8.51 -1.65 -0.24
CA PRO A 65 -8.95 -0.74 0.82
C PRO A 65 -9.19 0.68 0.30
N HIS A 66 -8.47 1.06 -0.77
CA HIS A 66 -8.58 2.36 -1.42
C HIS A 66 -8.73 2.17 -2.93
N PRO A 67 -9.95 1.86 -3.41
CA PRO A 67 -10.20 1.75 -4.84
C PRO A 67 -10.02 3.13 -5.48
N SER A 68 -9.36 3.15 -6.64
CA SER A 68 -9.11 4.38 -7.39
C SER A 68 -9.33 4.13 -8.88
N GLU A 69 -9.51 5.17 -9.68
CA GLU A 69 -9.64 5.01 -11.13
C GLU A 69 -8.40 4.34 -11.75
N ALA A 70 -7.22 4.63 -11.21
CA ALA A 70 -5.94 4.06 -11.62
C ALA A 70 -5.76 2.58 -11.18
N SER A 71 -6.20 2.22 -9.98
CA SER A 71 -6.04 0.87 -9.42
C SER A 71 -7.25 -0.05 -9.67
N GLY A 72 -8.40 0.49 -10.04
CA GLY A 72 -9.66 -0.25 -10.01
C GLY A 72 -10.11 -0.61 -8.59
N ARG A 73 -11.03 -1.56 -8.47
CA ARG A 73 -11.56 -2.02 -7.17
C ARG A 73 -10.84 -3.22 -6.61
N THR A 74 -10.11 -3.98 -7.42
CA THR A 74 -9.46 -5.23 -7.03
C THR A 74 -8.00 -5.28 -7.49
N PHE A 75 -7.19 -6.16 -6.89
CA PHE A 75 -5.81 -6.38 -7.33
C PHE A 75 -5.73 -6.80 -8.80
N GLN A 76 -6.69 -7.62 -9.27
CA GLN A 76 -6.77 -8.02 -10.66
C GLN A 76 -7.07 -6.85 -11.60
N GLU A 77 -7.99 -5.96 -11.23
CA GLU A 77 -8.22 -4.76 -12.03
C GLU A 77 -6.99 -3.86 -12.07
N ALA A 78 -6.26 -3.74 -10.95
CA ALA A 78 -5.04 -2.96 -10.90
C ALA A 78 -4.02 -3.49 -11.90
N GLU A 79 -3.81 -4.81 -11.94
CA GLU A 79 -2.94 -5.47 -12.92
C GLU A 79 -3.36 -5.19 -14.36
N ALA A 80 -4.65 -5.39 -14.66
CA ALA A 80 -5.20 -5.24 -16.00
C ALA A 80 -5.10 -3.79 -16.50
N ARG A 81 -5.32 -2.81 -15.63
CA ARG A 81 -5.26 -1.37 -15.95
C ARG A 81 -3.84 -0.87 -16.17
N ASN A 82 -2.86 -1.45 -15.49
CA ASN A 82 -1.47 -1.00 -15.51
C ASN A 82 -0.57 -1.94 -16.34
N GLY A 83 -1.13 -2.63 -17.33
CA GLY A 83 -0.37 -3.42 -18.31
C GLY A 83 0.38 -4.63 -17.72
N GLY A 84 -0.19 -5.28 -16.71
CA GLY A 84 0.42 -6.43 -16.03
C GLY A 84 1.09 -6.09 -14.70
N ILE A 85 1.06 -4.83 -14.27
CA ILE A 85 1.64 -4.39 -12.99
C ILE A 85 0.50 -4.18 -11.97
N MET A 86 0.50 -4.90 -10.85
CA MET A 86 -0.49 -4.67 -9.79
C MET A 86 -0.18 -3.39 -9.01
N ARG A 87 -0.61 -2.23 -9.54
CA ARG A 87 -0.40 -0.93 -8.92
C ARG A 87 -1.58 -0.50 -8.06
N VAL A 88 -1.42 -0.54 -6.74
CA VAL A 88 -2.51 -0.33 -5.79
C VAL A 88 -2.25 0.84 -4.86
N SER A 89 -3.31 1.58 -4.53
CA SER A 89 -3.29 2.57 -3.45
C SER A 89 -3.40 1.85 -2.10
N TRP A 90 -2.46 2.13 -1.19
CA TRP A 90 -2.38 1.50 0.13
C TRP A 90 -2.13 2.52 1.23
N ASP A 91 -2.58 2.23 2.44
CA ASP A 91 -2.31 3.08 3.60
C ASP A 91 -0.88 2.86 4.12
N SER A 92 -0.12 3.95 4.23
CA SER A 92 1.25 4.00 4.75
C SER A 92 1.39 3.44 6.16
N GLY A 93 0.37 3.58 7.01
CA GLY A 93 0.34 3.00 8.36
C GLY A 93 0.13 1.49 8.35
N ARG A 94 -0.23 0.92 7.20
CA ARG A 94 -0.44 -0.51 6.95
C ARG A 94 0.60 -1.09 6.00
N LEU A 95 1.77 -0.47 5.97
CA LEU A 95 2.96 -0.98 5.31
C LEU A 95 3.99 -1.37 6.39
N LEU A 96 4.52 -2.58 6.27
CA LEU A 96 5.60 -3.07 7.10
C LEU A 96 6.90 -3.13 6.28
N PRO A 97 8.03 -2.64 6.80
CA PRO A 97 9.31 -2.80 6.12
C PRO A 97 9.70 -4.28 6.07
N VAL A 98 10.10 -4.75 4.90
CA VAL A 98 10.71 -6.09 4.75
C VAL A 98 12.22 -5.92 4.94
N VAL A 99 12.78 -6.58 5.94
CA VAL A 99 14.21 -6.54 6.31
C VAL A 99 14.97 -7.67 5.64
#